data_AF-A0A3N5XA28-F1
#
_entry.id   AF-A0A3N5XA28-F1
#
_cell.length_a   1.000
_cell.length_b   1.000
_cell.length_c   1.000
_cell.angle_alpha   90.00
_cell.angle_beta   90.00
_cell.angle_gamma   90.00
#
_symmetry.space_group_name_H-M   'P 1'
#
loop_
_entity.id
_entity.type
_entity.pdbx_description
1 polymer ?
#
loop_
_entity_poly.entity_id
_entity_poly.type
_entity_poly.pdbx_seq_one_letter_code
_entity_poly.pdbx_strand_id
1 'polypeptide(L)'
;MSRTAVAQDLIAAQARALKMPGLGRVFASLARQAREEHWSHEDYLHEVLAAEQQSRHESVIRQRLRDARFPEVKTLESFDFHAAEGLAATQINTLSR
;
A
#
# COMPACT_ATOMS: atom_id res chain seq x y z
N MET A 1 2.00 15.10 -30.83
CA MET A 1 2.17 14.58 -29.45
C MET A 1 3.63 14.26 -29.23
N SER A 2 4.21 14.63 -28.08
CA SER A 2 5.61 14.32 -27.77
C SER A 2 5.80 12.82 -27.58
N ARG A 3 6.91 12.24 -28.08
CA ARG A 3 7.23 10.80 -27.99
C ARG A 3 7.12 10.23 -26.57
N THR A 4 7.47 11.02 -25.57
CA THR A 4 7.37 10.67 -24.15
C THR A 4 5.93 10.50 -23.68
N ALA A 5 5.00 11.35 -24.13
CA ALA A 5 3.59 11.26 -23.75
C ALA A 5 2.96 9.96 -24.29
N VAL A 6 3.24 9.61 -25.54
CA VAL A 6 2.79 8.35 -26.14
C VAL A 6 3.37 7.14 -25.38
N ALA A 7 4.64 7.21 -24.97
CA ALA A 7 5.24 6.16 -24.16
C ALA A 7 4.58 6.01 -22.79
N GLN A 8 4.23 7.13 -22.13
CA GLN A 8 3.52 7.10 -20.85
C GLN A 8 2.14 6.45 -20.97
N ASP A 9 1.39 6.76 -22.03
CA ASP A 9 0.07 6.17 -22.28
C ASP A 9 0.16 4.66 -22.52
N LEU A 10 1.18 4.21 -23.28
CA LEU A 10 1.44 2.79 -23.52
C LEU A 10 1.79 2.06 -22.22
N ILE A 11 2.67 2.64 -21.40
CA ILE A 11 3.04 2.06 -20.10
C ILE A 11 1.82 1.96 -19.19
N ALA A 12 0.96 2.98 -19.14
CA ALA A 12 -0.28 2.94 -18.36
C ALA A 12 -1.24 1.84 -18.84
N ALA A 13 -1.37 1.66 -20.15
CA ALA A 13 -2.18 0.59 -20.73
C ALA A 13 -1.63 -0.81 -20.39
N GLN A 14 -0.30 -1.00 -20.49
CA GLN A 14 0.38 -2.23 -20.12
C GLN A 14 0.23 -2.54 -18.62
N ALA A 15 0.43 -1.54 -17.77
CA ALA A 15 0.26 -1.67 -16.32
C ALA A 15 -1.17 -2.13 -15.97
N ARG A 16 -2.18 -1.59 -16.66
CA ARG A 16 -3.57 -2.02 -16.51
C ARG A 16 -3.77 -3.47 -16.94
N ALA A 17 -3.21 -3.87 -18.08
CA ALA A 17 -3.32 -5.25 -18.57
C ALA A 17 -2.67 -6.27 -17.62
N LEU A 18 -1.55 -5.91 -17.01
CA LEU A 18 -0.82 -6.72 -16.02
C LEU A 18 -1.42 -6.64 -14.61
N LYS A 19 -2.52 -5.88 -14.42
CA LYS A 19 -3.13 -5.62 -13.11
C LYS A 19 -2.14 -5.03 -12.11
N MET A 20 -1.28 -4.10 -12.54
CA MET A 20 -0.29 -3.39 -11.74
C MET A 20 -0.71 -1.93 -11.47
N PRO A 21 -1.70 -1.70 -10.58
CA PRO A 21 -2.27 -0.37 -10.38
C PRO A 21 -1.35 0.60 -9.64
N GLY A 22 -0.42 0.11 -8.83
CA GLY A 22 0.57 0.93 -8.13
C GLY A 22 1.55 1.52 -9.13
N LEU A 23 2.12 0.67 -9.99
CA LEU A 23 3.01 1.07 -11.07
C LEU A 23 2.37 2.14 -11.97
N GLY A 24 1.15 1.88 -12.44
CA GLY A 24 0.45 2.79 -13.37
C GLY A 24 0.22 4.20 -12.82
N ARG A 25 0.19 4.38 -11.49
CA ARG A 25 0.05 5.70 -10.85
C ARG A 25 1.37 6.43 -10.64
N VAL A 26 2.45 5.71 -10.35
CA VAL A 26 3.69 6.31 -9.81
C VAL A 26 4.88 6.28 -10.77
N PHE A 27 4.83 5.48 -11.85
CA PHE A 27 5.98 5.36 -12.76
C PHE A 27 6.41 6.70 -13.37
N ALA A 28 5.46 7.58 -13.71
CA ALA A 28 5.76 8.86 -14.33
C ALA A 28 6.44 9.83 -13.37
N SER A 29 6.02 9.86 -12.10
CA SER A 29 6.66 10.68 -11.07
C SER A 29 8.04 10.14 -10.70
N LEU A 30 8.18 8.82 -10.55
CA LEU A 30 9.48 8.18 -10.31
C LEU A 30 10.44 8.37 -11.48
N ALA A 31 9.95 8.33 -12.72
CA ALA A 31 10.79 8.58 -13.90
C ALA A 31 11.29 10.03 -13.97
N ARG A 32 10.51 10.99 -13.44
CA ARG A 32 10.97 12.37 -13.30
C ARG A 32 12.05 12.46 -12.23
N GLN A 33 11.80 11.88 -11.05
CA GLN A 33 12.74 11.86 -9.93
C GLN A 33 14.06 11.19 -10.31
N ALA A 34 14.01 10.04 -10.96
CA ALA A 34 15.20 9.32 -11.45
C ALA A 34 16.07 10.16 -12.40
N ARG A 35 15.47 11.04 -13.21
CA ARG A 35 16.22 11.96 -14.08
C ARG A 35 16.85 13.10 -13.29
N GLU A 36 16.15 13.63 -12.29
CA GLU A 36 16.64 14.72 -11.44
C GLU A 36 17.78 14.23 -10.52
N GLU A 37 17.63 13.04 -9.95
CA GLU A 37 18.58 12.42 -9.01
C GLU A 37 19.62 11.52 -9.69
N HIS A 38 19.61 11.43 -11.03
CA HIS A 38 20.57 10.65 -11.82
C HIS A 38 20.64 9.16 -11.43
N TRP A 39 19.48 8.56 -11.14
CA TRP A 39 19.40 7.14 -10.81
C TRP A 39 19.82 6.27 -11.98
N SER A 40 20.36 5.08 -11.65
CA SER A 40 20.56 4.04 -12.64
C SER A 40 19.22 3.50 -13.15
N HIS A 41 19.26 2.78 -14.27
CA HIS A 41 18.05 2.13 -14.80
C HIS A 41 17.58 1.03 -13.85
N GLU A 42 18.52 0.35 -13.18
CA GLU A 42 18.26 -0.66 -12.16
C GLU A 42 17.55 -0.06 -10.94
N ASP A 43 18.01 1.09 -10.43
CA ASP A 43 17.41 1.77 -9.27
C ASP A 43 15.99 2.22 -9.57
N TYR A 44 15.77 2.83 -10.75
CA TYR A 44 14.43 3.23 -11.18
C TYR A 44 13.49 2.01 -11.28
N LEU A 45 13.96 0.90 -11.86
CA LEU A 45 13.16 -0.31 -11.96
C LEU A 45 12.84 -0.90 -10.58
N HIS A 46 13.81 -0.91 -9.67
CA HIS A 46 13.62 -1.35 -8.29
C HIS A 46 12.51 -0.54 -7.60
N GLU A 47 12.59 0.79 -7.64
CA GLU A 47 11.61 1.66 -6.98
C GLU A 47 10.20 1.54 -7.57
N VAL A 48 10.09 1.40 -8.88
CA VAL A 48 8.81 1.17 -9.54
C VAL A 48 8.17 -0.15 -9.09
N LEU A 49 8.96 -1.21 -8.98
CA LEU A 49 8.49 -2.52 -8.50
C LEU A 49 8.18 -2.50 -7.00
N ALA A 50 8.97 -1.78 -6.21
CA ALA A 50 8.72 -1.59 -4.78
C ALA A 50 7.38 -0.89 -4.53
N ALA A 51 7.10 0.18 -5.27
CA ALA A 51 5.83 0.91 -5.16
C ALA A 51 4.62 0.04 -5.54
N GLU A 52 4.76 -0.83 -6.55
CA GLU A 52 3.72 -1.80 -6.91
C GLU A 52 3.47 -2.83 -5.80
N GLN A 53 4.55 -3.40 -5.22
CA GLN A 53 4.45 -4.35 -4.10
C GLN A 53 3.75 -3.71 -2.90
N GLN A 54 4.13 -2.48 -2.54
CA GLN A 54 3.49 -1.73 -1.46
C GLN A 54 2.00 -1.50 -1.74
N SER A 55 1.63 -1.10 -2.96
CA SER A 55 0.25 -0.89 -3.35
C SER A 55 -0.60 -2.16 -3.23
N ARG A 56 -0.04 -3.32 -3.59
CA ARG A 56 -0.71 -4.62 -3.41
C ARG A 56 -0.87 -4.96 -1.95
N HIS A 57 0.16 -4.76 -1.14
CA HIS A 57 0.13 -5.04 0.28
C HIS A 57 -0.97 -4.23 0.98
N GLU A 58 -1.03 -2.92 0.72
CA GLU A 58 -2.10 -2.05 1.24
C GLU A 58 -3.49 -2.46 0.76
N SER A 59 -3.60 -2.89 -0.50
CA SER A 59 -4.87 -3.37 -1.04
C SER A 59 -5.34 -4.64 -0.35
N VAL A 60 -4.44 -5.57 -0.06
CA VAL A 60 -4.74 -6.80 0.69
C VAL A 60 -5.14 -6.48 2.12
N ILE A 61 -4.42 -5.58 2.80
CA ILE A 61 -4.78 -5.14 4.16
C ILE A 61 -6.18 -4.52 4.17
N ARG A 62 -6.44 -3.58 3.25
CA ARG A 62 -7.75 -2.92 3.11
C ARG A 62 -8.86 -3.90 2.79
N GLN A 63 -8.57 -4.91 1.96
CA GLN A 63 -9.50 -6.00 1.65
C GLN A 63 -9.83 -6.82 2.91
N ARG A 64 -8.82 -7.26 3.65
CA ARG A 64 -8.99 -8.04 4.88
C ARG A 64 -9.75 -7.26 5.95
N LEU A 65 -9.46 -5.97 6.14
CA LEU A 65 -10.19 -5.10 7.06
C LEU A 65 -11.67 -4.97 6.68
N ARG A 66 -11.97 -4.85 5.38
CA ARG A 66 -13.35 -4.76 4.89
C ARG A 66 -14.10 -6.09 5.04
N ASP A 67 -13.43 -7.20 4.71
CA ASP A 67 -14.02 -8.54 4.76
C ASP A 67 -14.27 -9.00 6.19
N ALA A 68 -13.47 -8.53 7.15
CA ALA A 68 -13.70 -8.77 8.57
C ALA A 68 -15.00 -8.15 9.11
N ARG A 69 -15.66 -7.26 8.33
CA ARG A 69 -16.96 -6.64 8.65
C ARG A 69 -17.08 -6.22 10.11
N PHE A 70 -16.02 -5.63 10.67
CA PHE A 70 -16.03 -5.16 12.05
C PHE A 70 -17.17 -4.15 12.22
N PRO A 71 -18.20 -4.46 13.04
CA PRO A 71 -19.38 -3.60 13.18
C PRO A 71 -19.07 -2.30 13.95
N GLU A 72 -17.97 -2.28 14.70
CA GLU A 72 -17.30 -1.11 15.25
C GLU A 72 -15.80 -1.33 15.10
N VAL A 73 -15.03 -0.29 14.79
CA VAL A 73 -13.60 -0.29 15.07
C VAL A 73 -13.46 -0.26 16.60
N LYS A 74 -13.56 -1.42 17.25
CA LYS A 74 -13.21 -1.55 18.66
C LYS A 74 -11.70 -1.44 18.77
N THR A 75 -11.21 -0.21 18.92
CA THR A 75 -9.89 0.02 19.49
C THR A 75 -9.86 -0.61 20.89
N LEU A 76 -8.69 -1.05 21.36
CA LEU A 76 -8.56 -1.56 22.73
C LEU A 76 -9.06 -0.57 23.79
N GLU A 77 -9.13 0.72 23.44
CA GLU A 77 -9.67 1.80 24.26
C GLU A 77 -11.19 1.75 24.44
N SER A 78 -11.95 1.14 23.52
CA SER A 78 -13.41 1.01 23.60
C SER A 78 -13.89 -0.38 24.01
N PHE A 79 -12.97 -1.28 24.39
CA PHE A 79 -13.33 -2.56 24.97
C PHE A 79 -13.72 -2.37 26.44
N ASP A 80 -14.99 -2.64 26.75
CA ASP A 80 -15.47 -2.63 28.12
C ASP A 80 -14.97 -3.87 28.88
N PHE A 81 -13.81 -3.73 29.52
CA PHE A 81 -13.22 -4.79 30.36
C PHE A 81 -14.04 -5.09 31.62
N HIS A 82 -15.03 -4.27 31.98
CA HIS A 82 -15.94 -4.57 33.09
C HIS A 82 -16.98 -5.63 32.71
N ALA A 83 -17.31 -5.78 31.42
CA ALA A 83 -18.27 -6.77 30.93
C ALA A 83 -17.64 -8.16 30.66
N ALA A 84 -16.31 -8.26 30.68
CA ALA A 84 -15.57 -9.50 30.45
C ALA A 84 -15.02 -10.06 31.77
N GLU A 85 -15.77 -10.94 32.42
CA GLU A 85 -15.27 -11.67 33.59
C GLU A 85 -14.04 -12.52 33.20
N GLY A 86 -12.89 -12.21 33.81
CA GLY A 86 -11.65 -12.98 33.67
C GLY A 86 -10.55 -12.35 32.80
N LEU A 87 -10.78 -11.21 32.15
CA LEU A 87 -9.76 -10.51 31.36
C LEU A 87 -9.19 -9.30 32.13
N ALA A 88 -8.01 -9.46 32.72
CA ALA A 88 -7.28 -8.35 33.34
C ALA A 88 -6.63 -7.48 32.25
N ALA A 89 -7.07 -6.24 32.09
CA ALA A 89 -6.55 -5.28 31.09
C ALA A 89 -5.02 -5.09 31.18
N THR A 90 -4.43 -5.26 32.37
CA THR A 90 -2.99 -5.23 32.62
C THR A 90 -2.22 -6.34 31.89
N GLN A 91 -2.81 -7.52 31.75
CA GLN A 91 -2.17 -8.67 31.11
C GLN A 91 -2.09 -8.49 29.58
N ILE A 92 -3.10 -7.85 28.99
CA ILE A 92 -3.15 -7.58 27.54
C ILE A 92 -2.14 -6.50 27.15
N ASN A 93 -1.99 -5.44 27.95
CA ASN A 93 -1.02 -4.35 27.69
C ASN A 93 0.44 -4.84 27.74
N THR A 94 0.72 -5.81 28.61
CA THR A 94 2.06 -6.43 28.70
C THR A 94 2.42 -7.25 27.45
N LEU A 95 1.42 -7.80 26.75
CA LEU A 95 1.60 -8.63 25.56
C LEU A 95 1.57 -7.84 24.24
N SER A 96 1.20 -6.56 24.26
CA SER A 96 1.19 -5.72 23.06
C SER A 96 2.52 -4.97 22.84
N ARG A 97 3.57 -5.29 23.58
CA ARG A 97 4.89 -4.67 23.49
C ARG A 97 5.90 -5.59 22.83
#